data_AF-A0A6N8WC97-F1
#
_entry.id   AF-A0A6N8WC97-F1
#
_cell.length_a   1.000
_cell.length_b   1.000
_cell.length_c   1.000
_cell.angle_alpha   90.00
_cell.angle_beta   90.00
_cell.angle_gamma   90.00
#
_symmetry.space_group_name_H-M   'P 1'
#
loop_
_entity.id
_entity.type
_entity.pdbx_description
1 polymer ?
#
loop_
_entity_poly.entity_id
_entity_poly.type
_entity_poly.pdbx_seq_one_letter_code
_entity_poly.pdbx_strand_id
1 'polypeptide(L)'
;MSVQNENASDSTQALTIERPSLAAQNFRLFLQNPGAVGGVIFMLVITVSAILAPWLTPFEPHEIDVQAIRKPPSGDHWLGTDLTG
;
A
#
# COMPACT_ATOMS: atom_id res chain seq x y z
N MET A 1 16.18 58.75 -30.31
CA MET A 1 16.56 57.33 -30.48
C MET A 1 15.70 56.52 -29.52
N SER A 2 14.52 56.09 -29.99
CA SER A 2 13.49 55.42 -29.19
C SER A 2 13.77 53.93 -29.11
N VAL A 3 14.29 53.47 -27.97
CA VAL A 3 14.45 52.04 -27.69
C VAL A 3 13.05 51.44 -27.55
N GLN A 4 12.65 50.65 -28.54
CA GLN A 4 11.34 50.00 -28.57
C GLN A 4 11.29 48.89 -27.51
N ASN A 5 10.19 48.89 -26.75
CA ASN A 5 9.86 47.91 -25.74
C ASN A 5 9.20 46.70 -26.42
N GLU A 6 10.02 45.78 -26.92
CA GLU A 6 9.60 44.51 -27.55
C GLU A 6 9.53 43.34 -26.56
N ASN A 7 10.00 43.53 -25.33
CA ASN A 7 10.15 42.47 -24.32
C ASN A 7 8.88 42.19 -23.47
N ALA A 8 7.86 43.05 -23.55
CA ALA A 8 6.64 42.91 -22.74
C ALA A 8 5.69 41.80 -23.25
N SER A 9 5.74 41.50 -24.55
CA SER A 9 4.88 40.48 -25.19
C SER A 9 5.38 39.06 -24.93
N ASP A 10 6.70 38.91 -24.79
CA ASP A 10 7.39 37.62 -24.67
C ASP A 10 7.22 37.00 -23.28
N SER A 11 7.09 37.86 -22.26
CA SER A 11 6.87 37.45 -20.85
C SER A 11 5.46 36.91 -20.58
N THR A 12 4.49 37.18 -21.45
CA THR A 12 3.12 36.63 -21.34
C THR A 12 3.02 35.22 -21.94
N GLN A 13 3.81 34.94 -22.99
CA GLN A 13 3.90 33.61 -23.62
C GLN A 13 4.68 32.61 -22.75
N ALA A 14 5.69 33.07 -22.02
CA ALA A 14 6.49 32.23 -21.11
C ALA A 14 5.74 31.74 -19.85
N LEU A 15 4.60 32.34 -19.49
CA LEU A 15 3.82 32.00 -18.29
C LEU A 15 2.82 30.84 -18.48
N THR A 16 2.58 30.38 -19.72
CA THR A 16 1.65 29.28 -20.03
C THR A 16 2.40 27.95 -20.17
N ILE A 17 3.21 27.60 -19.18
CA ILE A 17 3.75 26.24 -19.07
C ILE A 17 2.66 25.39 -18.42
N GLU A 18 1.93 24.61 -19.23
CA GLU A 18 1.08 23.51 -18.78
C GLU A 18 1.93 22.53 -17.97
N ARG A 19 2.07 22.77 -16.67
CA ARG A 19 2.82 21.88 -15.78
C ARG A 19 2.04 20.58 -15.66
N PRO A 20 2.63 19.42 -16.00
CA PRO A 20 1.94 18.15 -15.81
C PRO A 20 1.53 18.00 -14.34
N SER A 21 0.34 17.45 -14.10
CA SER A 21 -0.21 17.34 -12.75
C SER A 21 0.82 16.66 -11.83
N LEU A 22 1.11 17.29 -10.70
CA LEU A 22 2.09 16.79 -9.73
C LEU A 22 1.73 15.35 -9.27
N ALA A 23 0.43 15.04 -9.24
CA ALA A 23 -0.07 13.71 -8.94
C ALA A 23 0.37 12.66 -9.96
N ALA A 24 0.28 12.92 -11.26
CA ALA A 24 0.70 11.99 -12.30
C ALA A 24 2.22 11.77 -12.30
N GLN A 25 2.99 12.84 -12.03
CA GLN A 25 4.44 12.75 -11.92
C GLN A 25 4.87 11.92 -10.70
N ASN A 26 4.25 12.18 -9.53
CA ASN A 26 4.54 11.45 -8.30
C ASN A 26 4.14 9.98 -8.39
N PHE A 27 3.02 9.66 -9.06
CA PHE A 27 2.61 8.28 -9.28
C PHE A 27 3.63 7.53 -10.14
N ARG A 28 4.14 8.16 -11.20
CA ARG A 28 5.19 7.56 -12.04
C ARG A 28 6.48 7.33 -11.26
N LEU A 29 6.89 8.29 -10.43
CA LEU A 29 8.07 8.17 -9.55
C LEU A 29 7.87 7.05 -8.51
N PHE A 30 6.66 6.91 -7.97
CA PHE A 30 6.32 5.86 -7.02
C PHE A 30 6.44 4.46 -7.64
N LEU A 31 5.92 4.25 -8.86
CA LEU A 31 6.01 2.97 -9.57
C LEU A 31 7.45 2.59 -9.98
N GLN A 32 8.35 3.57 -10.09
CA GLN A 32 9.77 3.32 -10.39
C GLN A 32 10.57 2.90 -9.15
N ASN A 33 10.02 3.05 -7.94
CA ASN A 33 10.69 2.64 -6.72
C ASN A 33 10.32 1.18 -6.36
N PRO A 34 11.26 0.22 -6.48
CA PRO A 34 10.98 -1.19 -6.23
C PRO A 34 10.58 -1.47 -4.77
N GLY A 35 11.04 -0.67 -3.81
CA GLY A 35 10.64 -0.79 -2.41
C GLY A 35 9.19 -0.34 -2.19
N ALA A 36 8.79 0.76 -2.83
CA ALA A 36 7.41 1.26 -2.76
C ALA A 36 6.42 0.27 -3.41
N VAL A 37 6.76 -0.23 -4.60
CA VAL A 37 5.97 -1.25 -5.30
C VAL A 37 5.93 -2.56 -4.51
N GLY A 38 7.07 -3.01 -3.95
CA GLY A 38 7.13 -4.20 -3.11
C GLY A 38 6.23 -4.09 -1.88
N GLY A 39 6.21 -2.94 -1.20
CA GLY A 39 5.32 -2.67 -0.09
C GLY A 39 3.84 -2.74 -0.47
N VAL A 40 3.47 -2.16 -1.62
CA VAL A 40 2.08 -2.24 -2.13
C VAL A 40 1.70 -3.67 -2.45
N ILE A 41 2.57 -4.43 -3.13
CA ILE A 41 2.31 -5.85 -3.44
C ILE A 41 2.15 -6.65 -2.15
N PHE A 42 3.05 -6.48 -1.18
CA PHE A 42 2.97 -7.17 0.11
C PHE A 42 1.66 -6.86 0.84
N MET A 43 1.26 -5.59 0.87
CA MET A 43 0.02 -5.18 1.52
C MET A 43 -1.21 -5.70 0.79
N LEU A 44 -1.16 -5.76 -0.54
CA LEU A 44 -2.21 -6.37 -1.36
C LEU A 44 -2.34 -7.86 -1.04
N VAL A 45 -1.22 -8.59 -0.92
CA VAL A 45 -1.21 -10.02 -0.57
C VAL A 45 -1.86 -10.24 0.79
N ILE A 46 -1.48 -9.47 1.82
CA ILE A 46 -2.10 -9.58 3.15
C ILE A 46 -3.60 -9.30 3.08
N THR A 47 -3.99 -8.24 2.37
CA THR A 47 -5.40 -7.83 2.25
C THR A 47 -6.23 -8.92 1.57
N VAL A 48 -5.73 -9.47 0.47
CA VAL A 48 -6.39 -10.56 -0.25
C VAL A 48 -6.47 -11.81 0.62
N SER A 49 -5.41 -12.17 1.33
CA SER A 49 -5.42 -13.30 2.28
C SER A 49 -6.44 -13.11 3.40
N ALA A 50 -6.60 -11.90 3.91
CA ALA A 50 -7.59 -11.60 4.95
C ALA A 50 -9.04 -11.71 4.43
N ILE A 51 -9.30 -11.23 3.21
CA ILE A 51 -10.61 -11.36 2.56
C ILE A 51 -10.92 -12.84 2.27
N LEU A 52 -9.92 -13.60 1.86
CA LEU A 52 -10.04 -15.03 1.56
C LEU A 52 -9.86 -15.92 2.81
N ALA A 53 -9.74 -15.35 4.01
CA ALA A 53 -9.53 -16.11 5.24
C ALA A 53 -10.59 -17.21 5.47
N PRO A 54 -11.91 -16.98 5.23
CA PRO A 54 -12.92 -18.02 5.42
C PRO A 54 -12.78 -19.24 4.49
N TRP A 55 -12.02 -19.11 3.39
CA TRP A 55 -11.74 -20.22 2.48
C TRP A 55 -10.36 -20.82 2.69
N LEU A 56 -9.43 -20.07 3.29
CA LEU A 56 -8.07 -20.52 3.58
C LEU A 56 -8.00 -21.35 4.85
N THR A 57 -8.76 -20.99 5.88
CA THR A 57 -8.67 -21.64 7.19
C THR A 57 -10.05 -21.92 7.76
N PRO A 58 -10.25 -23.10 8.40
CA PRO A 58 -11.47 -23.41 9.13
C PRO A 58 -11.52 -22.78 10.52
N PHE A 59 -10.49 -22.03 10.93
CA PHE A 59 -10.37 -21.46 12.27
C PHE A 59 -11.08 -20.11 12.36
N GLU A 60 -12.05 -20.02 13.27
CA GLU A 60 -12.75 -18.78 13.58
C GLU A 60 -11.93 -17.94 14.58
N PRO A 61 -11.48 -16.72 14.22
CA PRO A 61 -10.64 -15.90 15.10
C PRO A 61 -11.38 -15.37 16.34
N HIS A 62 -12.70 -15.53 16.40
CA HIS A 62 -13.54 -15.11 17.52
C HIS A 62 -13.96 -16.27 18.43
N GLU A 63 -13.62 -17.51 18.08
CA GLU A 63 -13.97 -18.68 18.88
C GLU A 63 -12.87 -18.97 19.92
N ILE A 64 -13.30 -19.26 21.16
CA ILE A 64 -12.40 -19.62 22.28
C ILE A 64 -12.60 -21.12 22.54
N ASP A 65 -11.57 -21.93 22.31
CA ASP A 65 -11.59 -23.37 22.60
C ASP A 65 -11.07 -23.65 24.02
N VAL A 66 -11.99 -23.68 24.97
CA VAL A 66 -11.68 -24.00 26.38
C VAL A 66 -11.15 -25.42 26.58
N GLN A 67 -11.38 -26.34 25.63
CA GLN A 67 -10.80 -27.70 25.69
C GLN A 67 -9.38 -27.75 25.16
N ALA A 68 -8.94 -26.72 24.43
CA ALA A 68 -7.60 -26.62 23.88
C ALA A 68 -6.60 -25.96 24.82
N ILE A 69 -6.99 -25.42 25.98
CA ILE A 69 -6.09 -24.66 26.88
C ILE A 69 -4.83 -25.47 27.30
N ARG A 70 -3.65 -24.85 27.15
CA ARG A 70 -2.32 -25.38 27.60
C ARG A 70 -1.94 -26.75 27.03
N LYS A 71 -2.33 -27.05 25.80
CA LYS A 71 -1.86 -28.22 25.07
C LYS A 71 -0.44 -28.00 24.55
N PRO A 72 0.39 -29.06 24.52
CA PRO A 72 1.72 -29.00 23.93
C PRO A 72 1.67 -28.77 22.41
N PRO A 73 2.80 -28.36 21.78
CA PRO A 73 2.91 -28.23 20.32
C PRO A 73 2.36 -29.43 19.55
N SER A 74 1.56 -29.16 18.51
CA SER A 74 0.88 -30.15 17.68
C SER A 74 0.84 -29.70 16.21
N GLY A 75 0.40 -30.57 15.31
CA GLY A 75 0.28 -30.24 13.88
C GLY A 75 -0.68 -29.08 13.59
N ASP A 76 -1.74 -28.97 14.39
CA ASP A 76 -2.73 -27.90 14.29
C ASP A 76 -2.22 -26.61 14.95
N HIS A 77 -1.51 -26.75 16.07
CA HIS A 77 -0.93 -25.64 16.83
C HIS A 77 0.57 -25.85 16.99
N TRP A 78 1.37 -25.35 16.04
CA TRP A 78 2.81 -25.61 16.00
C TRP A 78 3.56 -25.13 17.24
N LEU A 79 3.01 -24.15 17.96
CA LEU A 79 3.57 -23.60 19.19
C LEU A 79 2.84 -24.07 20.45
N GLY A 80 1.82 -24.91 20.32
CA GLY A 80 0.86 -25.23 21.38
C GLY A 80 -0.19 -24.14 21.51
N THR A 81 -0.98 -24.21 22.57
CA THR A 81 -2.18 -23.40 22.78
C THR A 81 -2.07 -22.58 24.08
N ASP A 82 -2.78 -21.47 24.17
CA ASP A 82 -2.66 -20.54 25.29
C ASP A 82 -3.83 -20.64 26.31
N LEU A 83 -4.18 -19.56 26.98
CA LEU A 83 -5.29 -19.51 27.95
C LEU A 83 -6.67 -19.46 27.27
N THR A 84 -6.71 -19.08 25.99
CA THR A 84 -7.93 -18.98 25.18
C THR A 84 -8.09 -20.12 24.19
N GLY A 85 -7.07 -20.94 24.01
CA GLY A 85 -7.11 -22.13 23.15
C GLY A 85 -5.98 -22.16 22.16
#